data_AF-G0U438-F1
#
_entry.id   AF-G0U438-F1
#
_cell.length_a   1.000
_cell.length_b   1.000
_cell.length_c   1.000
_cell.angle_alpha   90.00
_cell.angle_beta   90.00
_cell.angle_gamma   90.00
#
_symmetry.space_group_name_H-M   'P 1'
#
loop_
_entity.id
_entity.type
_entity.pdbx_description
1 polymer ?
#
loop_
_entity_poly.entity_id
_entity_poly.type
_entity_poly.pdbx_seq_one_letter_code
_entity_poly.pdbx_strand_id
1 'polypeptide(L)'
;TAERVNEVRMCKFVSQVIPNTPVTGVTEEMIKRLNIHVVVCGDEYDRDDDPYYAVPRRLGILRTAPRTKGISTSVIIARIRDASDEELAAKDKLKGRSTVMEGS
;
A
#
# COMPACT_ATOMS: atom_id res chain seq x y z
N THR A 1 4.37 -11.51 -7.37
CA THR A 1 5.36 -10.43 -7.14
C THR A 1 5.75 -9.69 -8.40
N ALA A 2 5.83 -10.36 -9.57
CA ALA A 2 6.21 -9.74 -10.85
C ALA A 2 5.37 -8.51 -11.21
N GLU A 3 4.05 -8.58 -11.06
CA GLU A 3 3.13 -7.46 -11.31
C GLU A 3 3.53 -6.21 -10.53
N ARG A 4 3.58 -6.26 -9.19
CA ARG A 4 3.95 -5.12 -8.33
C ARG A 4 5.35 -4.56 -8.63
N VAL A 5 6.31 -5.41 -8.99
CA VAL A 5 7.66 -4.95 -9.38
C VAL A 5 7.59 -4.13 -10.67
N ASN A 6 6.76 -4.54 -11.62
CA ASN A 6 6.59 -3.82 -12.88
C ASN A 6 5.87 -2.49 -12.66
N GLU A 7 4.80 -2.49 -11.85
CA GLU A 7 4.09 -1.25 -11.47
C GLU A 7 5.03 -0.19 -10.88
N VAL A 8 5.87 -0.58 -9.90
CA VAL A 8 6.85 0.33 -9.29
C VAL A 8 7.89 0.79 -10.31
N ARG A 9 8.34 -0.09 -11.21
CA ARG A 9 9.34 0.25 -12.25
C ARG A 9 8.82 1.30 -13.23
N MET A 10 7.51 1.33 -13.51
CA MET A 10 6.90 2.29 -14.43
C MET A 10 6.67 3.67 -13.81
N CYS A 11 6.93 3.85 -12.51
CA CYS A 11 6.79 5.14 -11.86
C CYS A 11 7.86 6.14 -12.33
N LYS A 12 7.44 7.34 -12.74
CA LYS A 12 8.30 8.39 -13.32
C LYS A 12 9.59 8.69 -12.52
N PHE A 13 9.51 8.63 -11.19
CA PHE A 13 10.62 8.99 -10.30
C PHE A 13 11.52 7.80 -9.91
N VAL A 14 11.19 6.58 -10.34
CA VAL A 14 11.94 5.37 -9.95
C VAL A 14 13.05 5.10 -10.95
N SER A 15 14.30 5.03 -10.47
CA SER A 15 15.46 4.65 -11.28
C SER A 15 15.78 3.15 -11.20
N GLN A 16 15.54 2.52 -10.06
CA GLN A 16 15.84 1.10 -9.83
C GLN A 16 14.82 0.48 -8.86
N VAL A 17 14.48 -0.79 -9.09
CA VAL A 17 13.63 -1.59 -8.21
C VAL A 17 14.41 -2.81 -7.72
N ILE A 18 14.42 -3.03 -6.41
CA ILE A 18 15.08 -4.18 -5.76
C ILE A 18 13.99 -5.17 -5.33
N PRO A 19 13.76 -6.26 -6.09
CA PRO A 19 12.73 -7.25 -5.76
C PRO A 19 13.15 -8.12 -4.57
N ASN A 20 12.19 -8.82 -3.97
CA ASN A 20 12.41 -9.80 -2.90
C ASN A 20 13.16 -9.23 -1.67
N THR A 21 12.94 -7.94 -1.38
CA THR A 21 13.47 -7.29 -0.17
C THR A 21 12.77 -7.87 1.07
N PRO A 22 13.49 -8.11 2.19
CA PRO A 22 12.89 -8.63 3.42
C PRO A 22 11.79 -7.70 3.97
N VAL A 23 10.78 -8.30 4.60
CA VAL A 23 9.69 -7.57 5.28
C VAL A 23 10.01 -7.22 6.74
N THR A 24 11.20 -7.59 7.22
CA THR A 24 11.65 -7.39 8.61
C THR A 24 12.16 -5.98 8.89
N GLY A 25 12.17 -5.08 7.90
CA GLY A 25 12.69 -3.72 8.03
C GLY A 25 14.01 -3.48 7.32
N VAL A 26 14.49 -2.23 7.34
CA VAL A 26 15.73 -1.82 6.70
C VAL A 26 16.92 -2.12 7.60
N THR A 27 17.86 -2.94 7.12
CA THR A 27 19.05 -3.32 7.91
C THR A 27 20.27 -2.45 7.58
N GLU A 28 21.23 -2.40 8.50
CA GLU A 28 22.49 -1.68 8.29
C GLU A 28 23.31 -2.29 7.15
N GLU A 29 23.24 -3.60 6.97
CA GLU A 29 23.86 -4.33 5.85
C GLU A 29 23.26 -3.91 4.51
N MET A 30 21.93 -3.78 4.43
CA MET A 30 21.26 -3.28 3.22
C MET A 30 21.71 -1.85 2.90
N ILE A 31 21.78 -0.98 3.91
CA ILE A 31 22.20 0.41 3.77
C ILE A 31 23.64 0.48 3.20
N LYS A 32 24.57 -0.28 3.78
CA LYS A 32 25.97 -0.33 3.32
C LYS A 32 26.09 -0.90 1.91
N ARG A 33 25.49 -2.07 1.66
CA ARG A 33 25.61 -2.79 0.38
C ARG A 33 25.00 -2.00 -0.79
N LEU A 34 23.91 -1.28 -0.55
CA LEU A 34 23.20 -0.50 -1.56
C LEU A 34 23.60 0.98 -1.59
N ASN A 35 24.53 1.39 -0.71
CA ASN A 35 24.98 2.77 -0.56
C ASN A 35 23.81 3.76 -0.38
N ILE A 36 22.93 3.48 0.58
CA ILE A 36 21.73 4.27 0.85
C ILE A 36 22.09 5.45 1.77
N HIS A 37 21.77 6.67 1.32
CA HIS A 37 22.05 7.90 2.06
C HIS A 37 20.81 8.45 2.78
N VAL A 38 19.61 8.12 2.27
CA VAL A 38 18.32 8.55 2.80
C VAL A 38 17.33 7.41 2.68
N VAL A 39 16.54 7.18 3.72
CA VAL A 39 15.39 6.27 3.70
C VAL A 39 14.13 7.10 3.87
N VAL A 40 13.13 6.89 3.02
CA VAL A 40 11.84 7.59 3.11
C VAL A 40 10.73 6.58 3.40
N CYS A 41 9.90 6.88 4.39
CA CYS A 41 8.68 6.13 4.71
C CYS A 41 7.46 7.06 4.87
N GLY A 42 6.28 6.47 5.07
CA GLY A 42 5.08 7.23 5.43
C GLY A 42 5.17 7.80 6.85
N ASP A 43 4.46 8.91 7.09
CA ASP A 43 4.38 9.55 8.40
C ASP A 43 3.78 8.65 9.50
N GLU A 44 3.02 7.63 9.13
CA GLU A 44 2.52 6.61 10.07
C GLU A 44 3.63 5.82 10.80
N TYR A 45 4.84 5.81 10.24
CA TYR A 45 6.02 5.17 10.84
C TYR A 45 6.89 6.14 11.62
N ASP A 46 6.52 7.40 11.78
CA ASP A 46 7.31 8.36 12.53
C ASP A 46 7.10 8.22 14.04
N ARG A 47 7.50 7.06 14.56
CA ARG A 47 7.37 6.69 15.96
C ARG A 47 8.65 6.03 16.44
N ASP A 48 9.05 6.32 17.66
CA ASP A 48 10.27 5.76 18.26
C ASP A 48 10.16 4.25 18.51
N ASP A 49 8.94 3.73 18.65
CA ASP A 49 8.64 2.30 18.85
C ASP A 49 8.52 1.50 17.54
N ASP A 50 8.67 2.13 16.37
CA ASP A 50 8.60 1.43 15.08
C ASP A 50 9.81 0.50 14.85
N PRO A 51 9.60 -0.82 14.66
CA PRO A 51 10.69 -1.77 14.49
C PRO A 51 11.27 -1.77 13.06
N TYR A 52 10.52 -1.30 12.05
CA TYR A 52 10.89 -1.46 10.65
C TYR A 52 11.96 -0.45 10.16
N TYR A 53 11.92 0.76 10.71
CA TYR A 53 12.81 1.88 10.37
C TYR A 53 13.70 2.32 11.53
N ALA A 54 13.85 1.50 12.57
CA ALA A 54 14.70 1.78 13.73
C ALA A 54 16.17 2.05 13.33
N VAL A 55 16.73 1.27 12.41
CA VAL A 55 18.12 1.44 11.94
C VAL A 55 18.33 2.78 11.22
N PRO A 56 17.58 3.12 10.16
CA PRO A 56 17.75 4.42 9.51
C PRO A 56 17.42 5.61 10.42
N ARG A 57 16.50 5.45 11.40
CA ARG A 57 16.23 6.46 12.43
C ARG A 57 17.46 6.70 13.31
N ARG A 58 18.03 5.64 13.87
CA ARG A 58 19.26 5.69 14.69
C ARG A 58 20.45 6.31 13.94
N LEU A 59 20.53 6.08 12.63
CA LEU A 59 21.58 6.64 11.78
C LEU A 59 21.31 8.08 11.31
N GLY A 60 20.15 8.68 11.63
CA GLY A 60 19.79 10.05 11.25
C GLY A 60 19.41 10.24 9.76
N ILE A 61 19.22 9.14 9.03
CA ILE A 61 18.97 9.15 7.57
C ILE A 61 17.49 8.91 7.21
N LEU A 62 16.63 8.66 8.20
CA LEU A 62 15.18 8.51 7.98
C LEU A 62 14.54 9.87 7.68
N ARG A 63 13.64 9.89 6.70
CA ARG A 63 12.73 11.00 6.39
C ARG A 63 11.32 10.44 6.25
N THR A 64 10.31 11.25 6.56
CA THR A 64 8.91 10.87 6.43
C THR A 64 8.22 11.72 5.38
N ALA A 65 7.24 11.13 4.71
CA ALA A 65 6.42 11.81 3.71
C ALA A 65 4.93 11.70 4.10
N PRO A 66 4.16 12.79 3.99
CA PRO A 66 2.75 12.78 4.36
C PRO A 66 1.94 11.93 3.40
N ARG A 67 0.89 11.31 3.91
CA ARG A 67 -0.01 10.49 3.09
C ARG A 67 -0.83 11.34 2.12
N THR A 68 -0.97 10.86 0.89
CA THR A 68 -1.90 11.45 -0.09
C THR A 68 -3.35 11.21 0.35
N LYS A 69 -4.09 12.30 0.61
CA LYS A 69 -5.48 12.24 1.07
C LYS A 69 -6.41 11.76 -0.05
N GLY A 70 -7.46 11.03 0.34
CA GLY A 70 -8.55 10.63 -0.57
C GLY A 70 -8.26 9.43 -1.48
N ILE A 71 -7.08 8.82 -1.38
CA ILE A 71 -6.70 7.63 -2.16
C ILE A 71 -5.98 6.60 -1.28
N SER A 72 -6.42 5.35 -1.37
CA SER A 72 -5.74 4.18 -0.80
C SER A 72 -6.26 2.92 -1.48
N THR A 73 -5.54 1.81 -1.35
CA THR A 73 -6.00 0.51 -1.87
C THR A 73 -7.37 0.14 -1.29
N SER A 74 -7.59 0.38 0.00
CA SER A 74 -8.89 0.11 0.65
C SER A 74 -10.02 0.98 0.08
N VAL A 75 -9.75 2.25 -0.20
CA VAL A 75 -10.72 3.16 -0.84
C VAL A 75 -11.04 2.71 -2.26
N ILE A 76 -10.05 2.26 -3.03
CA ILE A 76 -10.27 1.72 -4.38
C ILE A 76 -11.10 0.43 -4.32
N ILE A 77 -10.77 -0.49 -3.42
CA ILE A 77 -11.53 -1.73 -3.22
C ILE A 77 -12.99 -1.43 -2.84
N ALA A 78 -13.21 -0.49 -1.93
CA ALA A 78 -14.57 -0.07 -1.54
C ALA A 78 -15.35 0.47 -2.74
N ARG A 79 -14.78 1.39 -3.52
CA ARG A 79 -15.43 1.95 -4.72
C ARG A 79 -15.80 0.87 -5.75
N ILE A 80 -14.94 -0.13 -5.96
CA ILE A 80 -15.22 -1.23 -6.89
C ILE A 80 -16.36 -2.09 -6.37
N ARG A 81 -16.39 -2.39 -5.07
CA ARG A 81 -17.47 -3.16 -4.44
C ARG A 81 -18.80 -2.43 -4.54
N ASP A 82 -18.82 -1.14 -4.17
CA ASP A 82 -20.01 -0.31 -4.24
C ASP A 82 -20.59 -0.28 -5.66
N ALA A 83 -19.73 -0.08 -6.67
CA ALA A 83 -20.14 -0.11 -8.08
C ALA A 83 -20.68 -1.49 -8.51
N SER A 84 -20.06 -2.59 -8.06
CA SER A 84 -20.53 -3.94 -8.40
C SER A 84 -21.85 -4.29 -7.71
N ASP A 85 -22.07 -3.84 -6.48
CA ASP A 85 -23.29 -4.09 -5.72
C ASP A 85 -24.47 -3.33 -6.32
N GLU A 86 -24.26 -2.09 -6.78
CA GLU A 86 -25.26 -1.34 -7.54
C GLU A 86 -25.65 -2.05 -8.84
N GLU A 87 -24.68 -2.56 -9.60
CA GLU A 87 -24.95 -3.33 -10.82
C GLU A 87 -25.71 -4.63 -10.56
N LEU A 88 -25.35 -5.34 -9.49
CA LEU A 88 -26.04 -6.56 -9.06
C LEU A 88 -27.48 -6.27 -8.66
N ALA A 89 -27.71 -5.25 -7.83
CA ALA A 89 -29.04 -4.81 -7.42
C ALA A 89 -29.90 -4.37 -8.62
N ALA A 90 -29.31 -3.67 -9.60
CA ALA A 90 -30.00 -3.31 -10.84
C ALA A 90 -30.39 -4.54 -11.67
N LYS A 91 -29.49 -5.52 -11.80
CA LYS A 91 -29.75 -6.78 -12.52
C LYS A 91 -30.80 -7.65 -11.83
N ASP A 92 -30.81 -7.70 -10.50
CA ASP A 92 -31.81 -8.47 -9.73
C ASP A 92 -33.21 -7.87 -9.85
N LYS A 93 -33.32 -6.52 -9.81
CA LYS A 93 -34.57 -5.80 -10.10
C LYS A 93 -35.07 -6.10 -11.52
N LEU A 94 -34.19 -6.08 -12.52
CA LEU A 94 -34.53 -6.38 -13.92
C LEU A 94 -34.96 -7.84 -14.14
N LYS A 95 -34.41 -8.77 -13.36
CA LYS A 95 -34.73 -10.21 -13.46
C LYS A 95 -35.92 -10.63 -12.59
N GLY A 96 -36.57 -9.70 -11.88
CA GLY A 96 -37.74 -9.98 -11.05
C GLY A 96 -37.47 -10.94 -9.88
N ARG A 97 -36.19 -11.13 -9.49
CA ARG A 97 -35.84 -11.90 -8.29
C ARG A 97 -36.10 -11.02 -7.08
N SER A 98 -37.19 -11.28 -6.37
CA SER A 98 -37.45 -10.67 -5.07
C SER A 98 -36.30 -11.03 -4.13
N THR A 99 -35.58 -10.04 -3.62
CA THR A 99 -34.66 -10.22 -2.49
C THR A 99 -35.45 -10.88 -1.37
N VAL A 100 -35.00 -12.07 -0.97
CA VAL A 100 -35.58 -12.84 0.14
C VAL A 100 -35.73 -11.95 1.36
N MET A 101 -36.94 -11.94 1.94
CA MET A 101 -37.27 -11.20 3.15
C MET A 101 -36.45 -11.76 4.32
N GLU A 102 -35.89 -10.89 5.15
CA GLU A 102 -35.29 -11.28 6.43
C GLU A 102 -36.29 -12.09 7.26
N GLY A 103 -35.76 -13.14 7.90
CA GLY A 103 -36.53 -14.20 8.54
C GLY A 103 -37.38 -13.76 9.74
N SER A 104 -38.37 -14.61 10.02
CA SER A 104 -39.11 -14.73 11.27
C SER A 104 -38.24 -15.25 12.42
#